data_AF-A0A354Z7E6-F1
#
_entry.id   AF-A0A354Z7E6-F1
#
_cell.length_a   1.000
_cell.length_b   1.000
_cell.length_c   1.000
_cell.angle_alpha   90.00
_cell.angle_beta   90.00
_cell.angle_gamma   90.00
#
_symmetry.space_group_name_H-M   'P 1'
#
loop_
_entity.id
_entity.type
_entity.pdbx_description
1 polymer ?
#
loop_
_entity_poly.entity_id
_entity_poly.type
_entity_poly.pdbx_seq_one_letter_code
_entity_poly.pdbx_strand_id
1 'polypeptide(L)' 'TGFMVGRKYENAGIAKDGAKMVTAVACSSVPKFTVVIGGSFGAGNYAMCGRAYGARFLWMWP' A
#
# COMPACT_ATOMS: atom_id res chain seq x y z
N THR A 1 4.94 9.74 2.43
CA THR A 1 3.94 10.03 1.38
C THR A 1 2.91 8.91 1.35
N GLY A 2 1.71 9.20 0.85
CA GLY A 2 0.57 8.26 0.75
C GLY A 2 -0.19 8.49 -0.56
N PHE A 3 -1.49 8.18 -0.60
CA PHE A 3 -2.31 8.48 -1.78
C PHE A 3 -2.32 9.98 -2.08
N MET A 4 -2.43 10.32 -3.37
CA MET A 4 -2.54 11.71 -3.82
C MET A 4 -3.88 12.29 -3.38
N VAL A 5 -3.85 13.53 -2.87
CA VAL A 5 -5.05 14.21 -2.37
C VAL A 5 -5.36 15.41 -3.27
N GLY A 6 -6.64 15.68 -3.49
CA GLY A 6 -7.09 16.86 -4.22
C GLY A 6 -8.40 16.62 -4.95
N ARG A 7 -9.23 17.66 -5.11
CA ARG A 7 -10.60 17.56 -5.64
C ARG A 7 -10.70 16.79 -6.97
N LYS A 8 -9.72 16.96 -7.86
CA LYS A 8 -9.65 16.23 -9.13
C LYS A 8 -9.51 14.71 -8.93
N TYR A 9 -8.64 14.29 -8.01
CA TYR A 9 -8.34 12.88 -7.75
C TYR A 9 -9.43 12.22 -6.91
N GLU A 10 -10.04 12.96 -5.98
CA GLU A 10 -11.23 12.52 -5.26
C GLU A 10 -12.40 12.27 -6.21
N ASN A 11 -12.70 13.22 -7.11
CA ASN A 11 -13.76 13.06 -8.10
C ASN A 11 -13.46 11.96 -9.13
N ALA A 12 -12.19 11.68 -9.40
CA ALA A 12 -11.77 10.57 -10.25
C ALA A 12 -11.83 9.21 -9.53
N GLY A 13 -12.10 9.17 -8.22
CA GLY A 13 -12.32 7.94 -7.47
C GLY A 13 -11.05 7.33 -6.87
N ILE A 14 -10.04 8.13 -6.52
CA ILE A 14 -8.76 7.64 -5.97
C ILE A 14 -8.95 6.77 -4.70
N ALA A 15 -9.96 7.06 -3.88
CA ALA A 15 -10.30 6.24 -2.73
C ALA A 15 -10.74 4.81 -3.13
N LYS A 16 -11.54 4.69 -4.19
CA LYS A 16 -12.01 3.41 -4.71
C LYS A 16 -10.86 2.62 -5.35
N ASP A 17 -10.02 3.28 -6.11
CA ASP A 17 -8.87 2.62 -6.75
C ASP A 17 -7.79 2.24 -5.72
N GLY A 18 -7.57 3.07 -4.71
CA GLY A 18 -6.71 2.74 -3.57
C GLY A 18 -7.24 1.53 -2.79
N ALA A 19 -8.54 1.47 -2.55
CA ALA A 19 -9.17 0.32 -1.89
C ALA A 19 -8.98 -0.99 -2.68
N LYS A 20 -9.09 -0.96 -4.02
CA LYS A 20 -8.80 -2.14 -4.87
C LYS A 20 -7.37 -2.65 -4.67
N MET A 21 -6.39 -1.75 -4.59
CA MET A 21 -5.00 -2.13 -4.38
C MET A 21 -4.79 -2.77 -3.01
N VAL A 22 -5.34 -2.17 -1.95
CA VAL A 22 -5.29 -2.74 -0.59
C VAL A 22 -5.94 -4.13 -0.55
N THR A 23 -7.11 -4.28 -1.17
CA THR A 23 -7.79 -5.58 -1.27
C THR A 23 -6.96 -6.61 -2.03
N ALA A 24 -6.36 -6.24 -3.16
CA ALA A 24 -5.51 -7.13 -3.94
C ALA A 24 -4.33 -7.64 -3.11
N VAL A 25 -3.68 -6.75 -2.35
CA VAL A 25 -2.56 -7.12 -1.47
C VAL A 25 -3.04 -7.99 -0.31
N ALA A 26 -4.18 -7.67 0.31
CA ALA A 26 -4.73 -8.41 1.44
C ALA A 26 -5.16 -9.84 1.05
N CYS A 27 -5.83 -10.00 -0.09
CA CYS A 27 -6.42 -11.27 -0.53
C CYS A 27 -5.44 -12.15 -1.33
N SER A 28 -4.29 -11.62 -1.76
CA SER A 28 -3.32 -12.42 -2.51
C SER A 28 -2.64 -13.48 -1.62
N SER A 29 -2.73 -14.74 -2.06
CA SER A 29 -2.18 -15.94 -1.40
C SER A 29 -0.74 -16.25 -1.76
N VAL A 30 -0.18 -15.56 -2.76
CA VAL A 30 1.22 -15.77 -3.16
C VAL A 30 2.18 -15.24 -2.10
N PRO A 31 3.40 -15.78 -1.98
CA PRO A 31 4.44 -15.21 -1.13
C PRO A 31 4.75 -13.76 -1.52
N LYS A 32 4.62 -12.83 -0.57
CA LYS A 32 4.93 -11.40 -0.77
C LYS A 32 6.20 -11.02 -0.04
N PHE A 33 7.10 -10.30 -0.71
CA PHE A 33 8.37 -9.82 -0.16
C PHE A 33 8.40 -8.30 -0.26
N THR A 34 8.63 -7.61 0.86
CA THR A 34 8.59 -6.15 0.93
C THR A 34 9.95 -5.61 1.37
N VAL A 35 10.51 -4.66 0.62
CA VAL A 35 11.71 -3.91 1.02
C VAL A 35 11.34 -2.43 1.08
N VAL A 36 11.40 -1.84 2.27
CA VAL A 36 11.17 -0.43 2.48
C VAL A 36 12.50 0.31 2.32
N ILE A 37 12.63 1.09 1.25
CA ILE A 37 13.86 1.81 0.90
C ILE A 37 13.84 3.30 1.29
N GLY A 38 12.84 3.72 2.07
CA GLY A 38 12.62 5.12 2.43
C GLY A 38 11.29 5.31 3.17
N GLY A 39 10.62 6.43 2.91
CA GLY A 39 9.39 6.78 3.61
C GLY A 39 8.22 5.80 3.40
N SER A 40 7.73 5.19 4.48
CA SER A 40 6.54 4.33 4.48
C SER A 40 5.50 4.85 5.48
N PHE A 41 4.44 5.49 4.99
CA PHE A 41 3.51 6.25 5.83
C PHE A 41 2.04 5.97 5.50
N GLY A 42 1.23 5.78 6.54
CA GLY A 42 -0.23 5.71 6.47
C GLY A 42 -0.77 4.77 5.39
N ALA A 43 -1.75 5.24 4.62
CA ALA A 43 -2.43 4.45 3.59
C ALA A 43 -1.49 3.93 2.47
N GLY A 44 -0.35 4.60 2.24
CA GLY A 44 0.66 4.12 1.28
C GLY A 44 1.33 2.83 1.77
N ASN A 45 1.61 2.71 3.07
CA ASN A 45 2.14 1.48 3.66
C ASN A 45 1.14 0.33 3.53
N TYR A 46 -0.15 0.63 3.72
CA TYR A 46 -1.22 -0.37 3.60
C TYR A 46 -1.36 -0.90 2.17
N ALA A 47 -1.31 -0.01 1.19
CA ALA A 47 -1.38 -0.38 -0.22
C ALA A 47 -0.13 -1.11 -0.73
N MET A 48 1.04 -0.92 -0.10
CA MET A 48 2.33 -1.47 -0.54
C MET A 48 2.77 -2.73 0.23
N CYS A 49 1.82 -3.52 0.75
CA CYS A 49 2.13 -4.74 1.52
C CYS A 49 3.03 -4.48 2.75
N GLY A 50 2.61 -3.50 3.56
CA GLY A 50 3.17 -3.30 4.89
C GLY A 50 3.02 -4.51 5.79
N ARG A 51 3.63 -4.46 6.98
CA ARG A 51 3.67 -5.58 7.94
C ARG A 51 2.29 -6.20 8.22
N ALA A 52 1.25 -5.37 8.33
CA ALA A 52 -0.12 -5.82 8.62
C ALA A 52 -0.80 -6.58 7.47
N TYR A 53 -0.23 -6.54 6.25
CA TYR A 53 -0.84 -7.09 5.04
C TYR A 53 -0.16 -8.38 4.54
N GLY A 54 0.48 -9.11 5.45
CA GLY A 54 0.93 -10.48 5.22
C GLY A 54 2.16 -10.61 4.32
N ALA A 55 3.09 -9.66 4.40
CA ALA A 55 4.43 -9.83 3.82
C ALA A 55 5.14 -11.00 4.50
N ARG A 56 5.61 -11.99 3.73
CA ARG A 56 6.35 -13.15 4.23
C ARG A 56 7.69 -12.73 4.84
N PHE A 57 8.36 -11.81 4.17
CA PHE A 57 9.50 -11.09 4.71
C PHE A 57 9.35 -9.61 4.42
N LEU A 58 9.70 -8.79 5.40
CA LEU A 58 9.73 -7.34 5.30
C LEU A 58 11.07 -6.86 5.83
N TRP A 59 11.81 -6.13 4.98
CA TRP A 59 13.08 -5.51 5.32
C TRP A 59 12.97 -3.99 5.22
N MET A 60 13.78 -3.29 6.00
CA MET A 60 13.88 -1.84 5.94
C MET A 60 15.35 -1.47 5.71
N TRP A 61 15.58 -0.58 4.75
CA TRP A 61 16.86 0.08 4.58
C TRP A 61 17.06 1.06 5.76
N PRO A 62 18.26 1.11 6.38
CA PRO A 62 18.59 2.14 7.37
C PRO A 62 18.41 3.57 6.86
#